data_AF-A0A848M7E4-F1
#
_entry.id   AF-A0A848M7E4-F1
#
_cell.length_a   1.000
_cell.length_b   1.000
_cell.length_c   1.000
_cell.angle_alpha   90.00
_cell.angle_beta   90.00
_cell.angle_gamma   90.00
#
_symmetry.space_group_name_H-M   'P 1'
#
loop_
_entity.id
_entity.type
_entity.pdbx_description
1 polymer ?
#
loop_
_entity_poly.entity_id
_entity_poly.type
_entity_poly.pdbx_seq_one_letter_code
_entity_poly.pdbx_strand_id
1 'polypeptide(L)' 'MKCYRNENSIRWVGQAWQIKAMLKQWQKEWGPEVLVLDILQKQNKDKHEK' A
#
# COMPACT_ATOMS: atom_id res chain seq x y z
N MET A 1 3.77 -14.58 -1.02
CA MET A 1 3.93 -13.25 -0.40
C MET A 1 2.75 -13.02 0.55
N LYS A 2 2.93 -12.37 1.69
CA LYS A 2 1.85 -11.97 2.62
C LYS A 2 1.89 -10.47 2.83
N CYS A 3 0.72 -9.84 2.91
CA CYS A 3 0.57 -8.42 3.21
C CYS A 3 -0.29 -8.28 4.46
N TYR A 4 0.26 -7.62 5.47
CA TYR A 4 -0.44 -7.24 6.69
C TYR A 4 -0.53 -5.73 6.70
N ARG A 5 -1.73 -5.20 6.90
CA ARG A 5 -1.96 -3.76 6.94
C ARG A 5 -2.73 -3.43 8.21
N ASN A 6 -2.27 -2.40 8.91
CA ASN A 6 -3.01 -1.75 9.98
C ASN A 6 -3.21 -0.27 9.61
N GLU A 7 -3.81 0.50 10.51
CA GLU A 7 -4.17 1.91 10.25
C GLU A 7 -2.96 2.77 9.86
N ASN A 8 -1.78 2.46 10.40
CA ASN A 8 -0.59 3.32 10.30
C ASN A 8 0.58 2.68 9.54
N SER A 9 0.46 1.43 9.09
CA SER A 9 1.57 0.70 8.47
C SER A 9 1.11 -0.43 7.56
N ILE A 10 1.98 -0.74 6.59
CA ILE A 10 1.88 -1.89 5.71
C ILE A 10 3.15 -2.72 5.91
N ARG A 11 2.98 -4.00 6.22
CA ARG A 11 4.05 -4.99 6.35
C ARG A 11 3.91 -6.03 5.25
N TRP A 12 4.93 -6.12 4.41
CA TRP A 12 5.04 -7.17 3.41
C TRP A 12 6.07 -8.22 3.82
N VAL A 13 5.71 -9.48 3.64
CA VAL A 13 6.57 -10.64 3.90
C VAL A 13 6.67 -11.48 2.64
N GLY A 14 7.88 -11.58 2.08
CA GLY A 14 8.15 -12.31 0.84
C GLY A 14 9.56 -12.06 0.32
N GLN A 15 9.84 -12.51 -0.90
CA GLN A 15 11.13 -12.29 -1.53
C GLN A 15 11.30 -10.81 -1.90
N ALA A 16 12.53 -10.29 -1.78
CA ALA A 16 12.83 -8.87 -2.01
C ALA A 16 12.38 -8.36 -3.39
N TRP A 17 12.52 -9.19 -4.43
CA TRP A 17 12.10 -8.83 -5.79
C TRP A 17 10.57 -8.71 -5.92
N GLN A 18 9.78 -9.51 -5.17
CA GLN A 18 8.32 -9.43 -5.17
C GLN A 18 7.86 -8.12 -4.54
N ILE A 19 8.49 -7.73 -3.43
CA ILE A 19 8.23 -6.45 -2.75
C ILE A 19 8.57 -5.28 -3.68
N LYS A 20 9.71 -5.35 -4.37
CA LYS A 20 10.11 -4.33 -5.36
C LYS A 20 9.12 -4.23 -6.53
N ALA A 21 8.62 -5.37 -7.02
CA ALA A 21 7.63 -5.39 -8.09
C ALA A 21 6.31 -4.71 -7.65
N MET A 22 5.84 -4.98 -6.43
CA MET A 22 4.64 -4.33 -5.91
C MET A 22 4.82 -2.82 -5.72
N LEU A 23 5.96 -2.37 -5.18
CA LEU A 23 6.23 -0.94 -5.03
C LEU A 23 6.17 -0.20 -6.36
N LYS A 24 6.73 -0.80 -7.42
CA LYS A 24 6.65 -0.25 -8.78
C LYS A 24 5.23 -0.20 -9.30
N GLN A 25 4.43 -1.24 -9.03
CA GLN A 25 3.03 -1.27 -9.43
C GLN A 25 2.23 -0.18 -8.72
N TRP A 26 2.41 0.00 -7.41
CA TRP A 26 1.78 1.08 -6.64
C TRP A 26 2.14 2.46 -7.17
N GLN A 27 3.42 2.70 -7.47
CA GLN A 27 3.87 3.95 -8.07
C GLN A 27 3.22 4.21 -9.44
N LYS A 28 2.99 3.16 -10.24
CA LYS A 28 2.30 3.27 -11.54
C LYS A 28 0.82 3.57 -11.39
N GLU A 29 0.15 2.97 -10.41
CA GLU A 29 -1.30 3.11 -10.19
C GLU A 29 -1.67 4.45 -9.56
N TRP A 30 -0.83 4.96 -8.66
CA TRP A 30 -1.14 6.19 -7.90
C TRP A 30 -0.35 7.40 -8.36
N GLY A 31 0.76 7.20 -9.07
CA GLY A 31 1.63 8.26 -9.53
C GLY A 31 2.83 8.50 -8.59
N PRO A 32 3.87 9.19 -9.08
CA PRO A 32 5.13 9.35 -8.36
C PRO A 32 5.06 10.30 -7.15
N GLU A 33 4.03 11.14 -7.07
CA GLU A 33 3.89 12.15 -6.00
C GLU A 33 3.07 11.65 -4.79
N VAL A 34 2.45 10.48 -4.91
CA VAL A 34 1.59 9.94 -3.86
C VAL A 34 2.43 9.45 -2.68
N LEU A 35 2.10 9.94 -1.49
CA LEU A 35 2.75 9.54 -0.26
C LEU A 35 2.13 8.25 0.28
N VAL A 36 2.95 7.48 1.00
CA VAL A 36 2.49 6.28 1.73
C VAL A 36 1.36 6.63 2.72
N LEU A 37 1.36 7.85 3.27
CA LEU A 37 0.29 8.31 4.16
C LEU A 37 -1.06 8.44 3.43
N ASP A 38 -1.06 8.98 2.22
CA ASP A 38 -2.28 9.13 1.40
C ASP A 38 -2.88 7.75 1.12
N ILE A 39 -2.00 6.79 0.83
CA ILE A 39 -2.36 5.39 0.59
C ILE A 39 -2.98 4.76 1.83
N LEU A 40 -2.37 4.98 2.99
CA LEU A 40 -2.83 4.46 4.28
C LEU A 40 -4.22 5.00 4.63
N GLN A 41 -4.44 6.30 4.43
CA GLN A 41 -5.67 7.01 4.79
C GLN A 41 -6.84 6.76 3.82
N LYS A 42 -6.58 6.61 2.51
CA LYS A 42 -7.61 6.49 1.48
C LYS A 42 -8.56 5.30 1.71
N GLN A 43 -8.06 4.19 2.25
CA GLN A 43 -8.89 3.00 2.54
C GLN A 43 -9.66 3.04 3.87
N ASN A 44 -9.35 3.98 4.77
CA ASN A 44 -10.18 4.16 5.98
C ASN A 44 -11.53 4.81 5.64
N LYS A 45 -11.60 5.61 4.56
CA LYS A 45 -12.88 6.14 4.06
C LYS A 45 -13.76 5.02 3.48
N ASP A 46 -13.19 4.11 2.70
CA ASP A 46 -13.93 2.98 2.10
C ASP A 46 -14.51 2.00 3.14
N LYS A 47 -13.92 1.94 4.35
CA LYS A 47 -14.42 1.10 5.46
C LYS A 47 -15.55 1.73 6.27
N HIS A 48 -15.71 3.06 6.23
CA HIS A 48 -16.73 3.79 6.98
C HIS A 48 -17.95 4.18 6.13
N GLU A 49 -17.95 3.90 4.82
CA GLU A 49 -19.09 4.10 3.91
C GLU A 49 -19.90 2.81 3.62
N LYS A 50 -19.89 1.83 4.52
CA LYS A 50 -20.78 0.65 4.45
C LYS A 50 -21.59 0.46 5.72
#